data_AF-A0A932X3V5-F1
#
_entry.id   AF-A0A932X3V5-F1
#
_cell.length_a   1.000
_cell.length_b   1.000
_cell.length_c   1.000
_cell.angle_alpha   90.00
_cell.angle_beta   90.00
_cell.angle_gamma   90.00
#
_symmetry.space_group_name_H-M   'P 1'
#
loop_
_entity.id
_entity.type
_entity.pdbx_description
1 polymer ?
#
loop_
_entity_poly.entity_id
_entity_poly.type
_entity_poly.pdbx_seq_one_letter_code
_entity_poly.pdbx_strand_id
1 'polypeptide(L)'
;MVSFAASVTPAEHRRLCEFLDALRTPCDVWMNPDSPFDSAGFESEFRSKLLTHHCFMGAPLFQESFDSAFICACAHAGHKVTRAPEGQRFWDVAVDGRRISIKSTKARALRESTLHISKLTEAAWIQDCRSAMRRRECTFQLFRQYIAEVDAIVQLRYFQSKRKYELVEVPVSLFSQVFEVGREHFSADGPTINIPIGKDPPDFTLKLDRSDAKITLANINKTLCLAHGTWQL
;
A
#
# COMPACT_ATOMS: atom_id res chain seq x y z
N MET A 1 -1.75 16.10 -35.11
CA MET A 1 -0.43 15.51 -35.39
C MET A 1 0.56 16.16 -34.43
N VAL A 2 1.29 15.38 -33.63
CA VAL A 2 2.25 15.95 -32.66
C VAL A 2 3.45 16.46 -33.46
N SER A 3 3.73 17.75 -33.39
CA SER A 3 4.90 18.36 -34.04
C SER A 3 6.05 18.40 -33.04
N PHE A 4 7.19 17.82 -33.42
CA PHE A 4 8.39 17.81 -32.59
C PHE A 4 9.38 18.86 -33.11
N ALA A 5 9.99 19.61 -32.20
CA ALA A 5 10.96 20.66 -32.53
C ALA A 5 12.33 20.11 -32.98
N ALA A 6 12.60 18.83 -32.75
CA ALA A 6 13.83 18.13 -33.14
C ALA A 6 13.53 17.05 -34.17
N SER A 7 14.52 16.72 -35.01
CA SER A 7 14.45 15.56 -35.89
C SER A 7 14.41 14.29 -35.05
N VAL A 8 13.39 13.47 -35.25
CA VAL A 8 13.22 12.17 -34.59
C VAL A 8 13.21 11.08 -35.65
N THR A 9 13.80 9.93 -35.33
CA THR A 9 13.69 8.73 -36.15
C THR A 9 12.24 8.25 -36.22
N PRO A 10 11.86 7.47 -37.25
CA PRO A 10 10.52 6.89 -37.33
C PRO A 10 10.14 6.04 -36.11
N ALA A 11 11.11 5.39 -35.46
CA ALA A 11 10.88 4.60 -34.25
C ALA A 11 10.56 5.48 -33.03
N GLU A 12 11.32 6.56 -32.83
CA GLU A 12 11.07 7.53 -31.75
C GLU A 12 9.72 8.21 -31.92
N HIS A 13 9.37 8.64 -33.14
CA HIS A 13 8.07 9.22 -33.43
C HIS A 13 6.93 8.27 -33.04
N ARG A 14 7.00 6.99 -33.44
CA ARG A 14 5.99 5.99 -33.04
C ARG A 14 5.89 5.85 -31.53
N ARG A 15 7.01 5.75 -30.82
CA ARG A 15 7.02 5.60 -29.35
C ARG A 15 6.47 6.82 -28.62
N LEU A 16 6.77 8.03 -29.10
CA LEU A 16 6.23 9.27 -28.55
C LEU A 16 4.72 9.38 -28.80
N CYS A 17 4.24 8.94 -29.97
CA CYS A 17 2.80 8.83 -30.22
C CYS A 17 2.13 7.84 -29.28
N GLU A 18 2.65 6.60 -29.16
CA GLU A 18 2.14 5.59 -28.22
C GLU A 18 2.08 6.13 -26.78
N PHE A 19 3.11 6.86 -26.36
CA PHE A 19 3.18 7.48 -25.02
C PHE A 19 2.09 8.54 -24.81
N LEU A 20 1.89 9.43 -25.79
CA LEU A 20 0.88 10.48 -25.71
C LEU A 20 -0.53 9.92 -25.79
N ASP A 21 -0.74 8.88 -26.59
CA ASP A 21 -2.03 8.18 -26.68
C ASP A 21 -2.34 7.47 -25.34
N ALA A 22 -1.33 6.84 -24.72
CA ALA A 22 -1.46 6.27 -23.38
C ALA A 22 -1.92 7.32 -22.35
N LEU A 23 -1.27 8.48 -22.31
CA LEU A 23 -1.60 9.58 -21.39
C LEU A 23 -3.01 10.16 -21.61
N ARG A 24 -3.56 9.99 -22.81
CA ARG A 24 -4.90 10.44 -23.21
C ARG A 24 -5.97 9.37 -23.08
N THR A 25 -5.60 8.16 -22.65
CA THR A 25 -6.57 7.09 -22.35
C THR A 25 -7.62 7.66 -21.38
N PRO A 26 -8.92 7.56 -21.72
CA PRO A 26 -9.98 7.98 -20.82
C PRO A 26 -9.80 7.32 -19.46
N CYS A 27 -9.90 8.12 -18.40
CA CYS A 27 -9.73 7.65 -17.05
C CYS A 27 -10.75 8.33 -16.16
N ASP A 28 -11.64 7.55 -15.57
CA ASP A 28 -12.58 8.05 -14.57
C ASP A 28 -11.85 8.17 -13.24
N VAL A 29 -11.74 9.40 -12.76
CA VAL A 29 -10.98 9.74 -11.56
C VAL A 29 -11.92 10.21 -10.47
N TRP A 30 -11.66 9.74 -9.26
CA TRP A 30 -12.23 10.29 -8.04
C TRP A 30 -11.10 10.51 -7.05
N MET A 31 -11.01 11.71 -6.50
CA MET A 31 -10.13 12.05 -5.39
C MET A 31 -11.01 12.37 -4.18
N ASN A 32 -10.56 11.94 -3.00
CA ASN A 32 -11.27 12.21 -1.76
C ASN A 32 -10.89 13.61 -1.24
N PRO A 33 -11.84 14.54 -1.05
CA PRO A 33 -11.56 15.89 -0.54
C PRO A 33 -10.88 15.95 0.84
N ASP A 34 -11.06 14.91 1.66
CA ASP A 34 -10.43 14.82 2.98
C ASP A 34 -9.00 14.24 2.90
N SER A 35 -8.56 13.84 1.71
CA SER A 35 -7.21 13.31 1.48
C SER A 35 -6.18 14.44 1.57
N PRO A 36 -5.07 14.26 2.31
CA PRO A 36 -3.94 15.20 2.25
C PRO A 36 -3.30 15.26 0.86
N PHE A 37 -3.61 14.29 -0.02
CA PHE A 37 -3.12 14.23 -1.39
C PHE A 37 -4.14 14.74 -2.41
N ASP A 38 -5.28 15.30 -1.99
CA ASP A 38 -6.26 15.88 -2.91
C ASP A 38 -5.74 17.19 -3.51
N SER A 39 -5.03 17.06 -4.61
CA SER A 39 -4.60 18.19 -5.42
C SER A 39 -4.53 17.79 -6.88
N ALA A 40 -4.77 18.76 -7.77
CA ALA A 40 -4.64 18.55 -9.21
C ALA A 40 -3.20 18.12 -9.61
N GLY A 41 -2.20 18.63 -8.89
CA GLY A 41 -0.79 18.26 -9.11
C GLY A 41 -0.52 16.79 -8.79
N PHE A 42 -0.98 16.31 -7.64
CA PHE A 42 -0.83 14.91 -7.25
C PHE A 42 -1.57 14.00 -8.22
N GLU A 43 -2.86 14.29 -8.48
CA GLU A 43 -3.71 13.48 -9.33
C GLU A 43 -3.11 13.32 -10.73
N SER A 44 -2.75 14.44 -11.37
CA SER A 44 -2.28 14.42 -12.76
C SER A 44 -0.95 13.69 -12.88
N GLU A 45 -0.01 13.93 -11.97
CA GLU A 45 1.29 13.25 -11.96
C GLU A 45 1.12 11.75 -11.70
N PHE A 46 0.31 11.37 -10.71
CA PHE A 46 0.08 9.97 -10.37
C PHE A 46 -0.66 9.22 -11.50
N ARG A 47 -1.71 9.80 -12.06
CA ARG A 47 -2.46 9.24 -13.20
C ARG A 47 -1.57 9.04 -14.41
N SER A 48 -0.71 10.00 -14.73
CA SER A 48 0.20 9.90 -15.87
C SER A 48 1.05 8.62 -15.79
N LYS A 49 1.62 8.34 -14.61
CA LYS A 49 2.43 7.15 -14.36
C LYS A 49 1.63 5.86 -14.41
N LEU A 50 0.41 5.85 -13.86
CA LEU A 50 -0.49 4.69 -13.95
C LEU A 50 -0.80 4.34 -15.40
N LEU A 51 -1.18 5.34 -16.21
CA LEU A 51 -1.54 5.16 -17.62
C LEU A 51 -0.35 4.69 -18.46
N THR A 52 0.80 5.34 -18.32
CA THR A 52 2.00 4.96 -19.08
C THR A 52 2.47 3.56 -18.70
N HIS A 53 2.48 3.23 -17.41
CA HIS A 53 2.90 1.89 -16.97
C HIS A 53 1.97 0.82 -17.53
N HIS A 54 0.65 1.04 -17.46
CA HIS A 54 -0.33 0.10 -17.99
C HIS A 54 -0.19 -0.10 -19.51
N CYS A 55 0.05 0.97 -20.27
CA CYS A 55 0.24 0.90 -21.72
C CYS A 55 1.52 0.16 -22.12
N PHE A 56 2.66 0.50 -21.53
CA PHE A 56 3.96 -0.04 -21.96
C PHE A 56 4.27 -1.42 -21.38
N MET A 57 3.86 -1.69 -20.14
CA MET A 57 4.16 -2.95 -19.47
C MET A 57 3.05 -3.99 -19.66
N GLY A 58 1.84 -3.57 -20.08
CA GLY A 58 0.67 -4.45 -20.17
C GLY A 58 0.27 -5.07 -18.83
N ALA A 59 0.75 -4.48 -17.72
CA ALA A 59 0.62 -5.04 -16.38
C ALA A 59 0.26 -3.93 -15.37
N PRO A 60 -0.33 -4.30 -14.21
CA PRO A 60 -0.58 -3.33 -13.17
C PRO A 60 0.70 -2.84 -12.52
N LEU A 61 0.63 -1.62 -12.00
CA LEU A 61 1.75 -0.98 -11.33
C LEU A 61 1.94 -1.59 -9.92
N PHE A 62 3.15 -2.10 -9.63
CA PHE A 62 3.49 -2.77 -8.37
C PHE A 62 4.73 -2.17 -7.69
N GLN A 63 4.96 -2.58 -6.43
CA GLN A 63 5.92 -2.07 -5.44
C GLN A 63 6.92 -1.02 -5.95
N GLU A 64 8.01 -1.39 -6.61
CA GLU A 64 9.05 -0.42 -7.01
C GLU A 64 8.54 0.71 -7.91
N SER A 65 7.68 0.39 -8.88
CA SER A 65 7.05 1.41 -9.73
C SER A 65 6.05 2.25 -8.93
N PHE A 66 5.42 1.68 -7.90
CA PHE A 66 4.44 2.37 -7.05
C PHE A 66 5.11 3.38 -6.14
N ASP A 67 6.17 2.98 -5.46
CA ASP A 67 6.93 3.85 -4.58
C ASP A 67 7.42 5.08 -5.35
N SER A 68 7.99 4.87 -6.54
CA SER A 68 8.40 5.95 -7.44
C SER A 68 7.23 6.82 -7.91
N ALA A 69 6.08 6.22 -8.23
CA ALA A 69 4.91 6.97 -8.68
C ALA A 69 4.34 7.87 -7.60
N PHE A 70 4.14 7.31 -6.40
CA PHE A 70 3.62 8.03 -5.24
C PHE A 70 4.56 9.15 -4.80
N ILE A 71 5.87 8.88 -4.69
CA ILE A 71 6.88 9.86 -4.28
C ILE A 71 6.94 11.05 -5.24
N CYS A 72 6.96 10.80 -6.55
CA CYS A 72 6.99 11.89 -7.53
C CYS A 72 5.70 12.70 -7.51
N ALA A 73 4.54 12.05 -7.39
CA ALA A 73 3.26 12.75 -7.29
C ALA A 73 3.20 13.65 -6.05
N CYS A 74 3.64 13.14 -4.90
CA CYS A 74 3.75 13.93 -3.67
C CYS A 74 4.68 15.14 -3.86
N ALA A 75 5.89 14.93 -4.39
CA ALA A 75 6.85 16.00 -4.60
C ALA A 75 6.35 17.05 -5.60
N HIS A 76 5.69 16.62 -6.69
CA HIS A 76 5.11 17.51 -7.70
C HIS A 76 3.96 18.35 -7.15
N ALA A 77 3.16 17.78 -6.24
CA ALA A 77 2.11 18.49 -5.51
C ALA A 77 2.65 19.45 -4.42
N GLY A 78 3.97 19.54 -4.24
CA GLY A 78 4.61 20.47 -3.31
C GLY A 78 4.81 19.90 -1.90
N HIS A 79 4.52 18.62 -1.66
CA HIS A 79 4.81 17.98 -0.37
C HIS A 79 6.31 17.83 -0.15
N LYS A 80 6.75 17.96 1.10
CA LYS A 80 8.12 17.64 1.49
C LYS A 80 8.28 16.13 1.58
N VAL A 81 9.06 15.56 0.66
CA VAL A 81 9.30 14.11 0.61
C VAL A 81 10.72 13.76 1.02
N THR A 82 10.89 12.78 1.90
CA THR A 82 12.20 12.26 2.33
C THR A 82 12.14 10.75 2.34
N ARG A 83 13.00 10.08 1.56
CA ARG A 83 13.07 8.61 1.54
C ARG A 83 13.69 8.09 2.84
N ALA A 84 13.24 6.91 3.26
CA ALA A 84 13.87 6.19 4.35
C ALA A 84 15.35 5.87 4.01
N PRO A 85 16.27 5.94 4.99
CA PRO A 85 17.64 5.46 4.79
C PRO A 85 17.68 3.99 4.37
N GLU A 86 18.76 3.58 3.71
CA GLU A 86 18.96 2.16 3.40
C GLU A 86 19.02 1.32 4.69
N GLY A 87 18.31 0.19 4.70
CA GLY A 87 18.19 -0.67 5.88
C GLY A 87 17.22 -0.16 6.95
N GLN A 88 16.60 1.01 6.76
CA GLN A 88 15.54 1.50 7.64
C GLN A 88 14.39 0.48 7.67
N ARG A 89 13.92 0.19 8.88
CA ARG A 89 12.81 -0.74 9.09
C ARG A 89 11.48 0.01 9.11
N PHE A 90 10.43 -0.69 8.67
CA PHE A 90 8.99 -0.38 8.80
C PHE A 90 8.39 0.68 7.90
N TRP A 91 9.08 1.78 7.60
CA TRP A 91 8.58 2.85 6.73
C TRP A 91 9.51 3.06 5.54
N ASP A 92 8.94 3.59 4.47
CA ASP A 92 9.59 3.68 3.16
C ASP A 92 9.83 5.15 2.77
N VAL A 93 8.92 6.04 3.16
CA VAL A 93 9.00 7.48 2.88
C VAL A 93 8.39 8.31 4.00
N ALA A 94 8.92 9.50 4.24
CA ALA A 94 8.28 10.53 5.02
C ALA A 94 7.70 11.61 4.08
N VAL A 95 6.42 11.94 4.25
CA VAL A 95 5.72 12.99 3.50
C VAL A 95 5.16 13.99 4.51
N ASP A 96 5.63 15.23 4.44
CA ASP A 96 5.33 16.30 5.41
C ASP A 96 5.53 15.87 6.87
N GLY A 97 6.58 15.08 7.10
CA GLY A 97 6.93 14.56 8.43
C GLY A 97 6.21 13.27 8.83
N ARG A 98 5.17 12.84 8.09
CA ARG A 98 4.48 11.56 8.32
C ARG A 98 5.28 10.40 7.71
N ARG A 99 5.73 9.45 8.52
CA ARG A 99 6.41 8.22 8.10
C ARG A 99 5.38 7.20 7.59
N ILE A 100 5.46 6.90 6.31
CA ILE A 100 4.52 6.05 5.57
C ILE A 100 5.22 4.76 5.16
N SER A 101 4.55 3.62 5.40
CA SER A 101 4.89 2.37 4.73
C SER A 101 4.09 2.24 3.43
N ILE A 102 4.78 1.99 2.32
CA ILE A 102 4.17 1.84 1.00
C ILE A 102 3.99 0.36 0.69
N LYS A 103 2.77 -0.03 0.29
CA LYS A 103 2.43 -1.40 -0.07
C LYS A 103 1.72 -1.45 -1.41
N SER A 104 1.98 -2.49 -2.19
CA SER A 104 1.14 -2.82 -3.35
C SER A 104 0.58 -4.23 -3.19
N THR A 105 -0.46 -4.58 -3.94
CA THR A 105 -0.98 -5.95 -3.97
C THR A 105 -1.07 -6.50 -5.39
N LYS A 106 -0.52 -7.70 -5.57
CA LYS A 106 -0.59 -8.49 -6.80
C LYS A 106 -1.73 -9.52 -6.79
N ALA A 107 -2.59 -9.51 -5.77
CA ALA A 107 -3.62 -10.52 -5.63
C ALA A 107 -4.68 -10.40 -6.73
N ARG A 108 -5.00 -11.51 -7.39
CA ARG A 108 -5.95 -11.55 -8.53
C ARG A 108 -7.40 -11.31 -8.12
N ALA A 109 -7.77 -11.74 -6.91
CA ALA A 109 -9.14 -11.68 -6.39
C ALA A 109 -9.22 -10.72 -5.20
N LEU A 110 -9.14 -9.41 -5.48
CA LEU A 110 -9.33 -8.39 -4.45
C LEU A 110 -10.80 -8.20 -4.14
N ARG A 111 -11.10 -8.04 -2.84
CA ARG A 111 -12.40 -7.59 -2.36
C ARG A 111 -12.36 -6.09 -2.18
N GLU A 112 -13.43 -5.39 -2.55
CA GLU A 112 -13.47 -3.93 -2.39
C GLU A 112 -13.57 -3.50 -0.93
N SER A 113 -14.34 -4.25 -0.13
CA SER A 113 -14.65 -3.94 1.27
C SER A 113 -13.52 -4.26 2.27
N THR A 114 -12.51 -5.03 1.86
CA THR A 114 -11.42 -5.43 2.77
C THR A 114 -10.05 -5.31 2.12
N LEU A 115 -9.03 -4.99 2.92
CA LEU A 115 -7.64 -4.96 2.48
C LEU A 115 -6.87 -6.18 2.99
N HIS A 116 -5.74 -6.46 2.33
CA HIS A 116 -4.82 -7.52 2.71
C HIS A 116 -3.39 -7.03 2.54
N ILE A 117 -2.62 -7.11 3.61
CA ILE A 117 -1.18 -6.83 3.64
C ILE A 117 -0.50 -8.17 3.92
N SER A 118 -0.02 -8.80 2.84
CA SER A 118 0.61 -10.14 2.89
C SER A 118 1.94 -10.17 3.64
N LYS A 119 2.58 -9.00 3.79
CA LYS A 119 3.82 -8.82 4.53
C LYS A 119 3.86 -7.42 5.12
N LEU A 120 3.47 -7.31 6.39
CA LEU A 120 3.58 -6.06 7.15
C LEU A 120 5.05 -5.77 7.46
N THR A 121 5.72 -6.75 8.08
CA THR A 121 7.13 -6.72 8.45
C THR A 121 7.65 -8.14 8.67
N GLU A 122 8.97 -8.29 8.56
CA GLU A 122 9.68 -9.49 9.01
C GLU A 122 9.58 -9.68 10.52
N ALA A 123 9.48 -10.94 10.90
CA ALA A 123 9.36 -11.43 12.26
C ALA A 123 10.04 -12.80 12.40
N ALA A 124 11.37 -12.83 12.20
CA ALA A 124 12.22 -14.04 12.28
C ALA A 124 11.95 -14.89 13.53
N TRP A 125 11.67 -14.23 14.67
CA TRP A 125 11.37 -14.89 15.94
C TRP A 125 10.17 -15.86 15.87
N ILE A 126 9.26 -15.74 14.90
CA ILE A 126 8.09 -16.64 14.76
C ILE A 126 8.55 -18.09 14.54
N GLN A 127 9.65 -18.30 13.80
CA GLN A 127 10.14 -19.65 13.50
C GLN A 127 10.73 -20.37 14.72
N ASP A 128 11.26 -19.62 15.69
CA ASP A 128 11.93 -20.16 16.88
C ASP A 128 11.07 -20.07 18.15
N CYS A 129 9.98 -19.32 18.11
CA CYS A 129 9.09 -19.21 19.24
C CYS A 129 8.28 -20.51 19.45
N ARG A 130 8.23 -21.00 20.70
CA ARG A 130 7.57 -22.28 21.06
C ARG A 130 6.48 -22.15 22.11
N SER A 131 6.39 -21.01 22.81
CA SER A 131 5.36 -20.78 23.84
C SER A 131 4.41 -19.66 23.46
N ALA A 132 3.14 -19.80 23.84
CA ALA A 132 2.11 -18.78 23.60
C ALA A 132 2.48 -17.42 24.24
N MET A 133 3.08 -17.47 25.44
CA MET A 133 3.56 -16.29 26.16
C MET A 133 4.59 -15.53 25.33
N ARG A 134 5.64 -16.22 24.85
CA ARG A 134 6.69 -15.58 24.06
C ARG A 134 6.19 -15.09 22.71
N ARG A 135 5.25 -15.81 22.05
CA ARG A 135 4.61 -15.33 20.81
C ARG A 135 3.90 -14.01 21.02
N ARG A 136 3.12 -13.90 22.11
CA ARG A 136 2.43 -12.66 22.49
C ARG A 136 3.40 -11.53 22.77
N GLU A 137 4.41 -11.76 23.60
CA GLU A 137 5.40 -10.75 23.97
C GLU A 137 6.17 -10.22 22.77
N CYS A 138 6.67 -11.10 21.90
CA CYS A 138 7.36 -10.69 20.67
C CYS A 138 6.42 -9.99 19.69
N THR A 139 5.16 -10.42 19.58
CA THR A 139 4.14 -9.70 18.80
C THR A 139 3.94 -8.29 19.34
N PHE A 140 3.77 -8.14 20.65
CA PHE A 140 3.54 -6.84 21.28
C PHE A 140 4.76 -5.92 21.13
N GLN A 141 5.96 -6.45 21.35
CA GLN A 141 7.18 -5.69 21.12
C GLN A 141 7.29 -5.20 19.68
N LEU A 142 6.99 -6.07 18.70
CA LEU A 142 7.01 -5.73 17.29
C LEU A 142 6.01 -4.64 16.93
N PHE A 143 4.75 -4.77 17.38
CA PHE A 143 3.72 -3.77 17.11
C PHE A 143 3.99 -2.45 17.84
N ARG A 144 4.57 -2.47 19.05
CA ARG A 144 5.02 -1.24 19.73
C ARG A 144 6.07 -0.50 18.90
N GLN A 145 7.08 -1.20 18.40
CA GLN A 145 8.09 -0.61 17.53
C GLN A 145 7.46 -0.09 16.23
N TYR A 146 6.58 -0.88 15.60
CA TYR A 146 5.93 -0.50 14.35
C TYR A 146 5.09 0.78 14.51
N ILE A 147 4.21 0.83 15.52
CA ILE A 147 3.33 1.98 15.77
C ILE A 147 4.12 3.23 16.17
N ALA A 148 5.27 3.07 16.85
CA ALA A 148 6.15 4.19 17.18
C ALA A 148 6.89 4.75 15.97
N GLU A 149 7.10 3.94 14.92
CA GLU A 149 7.91 4.29 13.75
C GLU A 149 7.10 4.64 12.49
N VAL A 150 5.85 4.20 12.41
CA VAL A 150 5.02 4.34 11.21
C VAL A 150 3.70 5.01 11.56
N ASP A 151 3.38 6.09 10.87
CA ASP A 151 2.13 6.83 11.05
C ASP A 151 0.99 6.17 10.25
N ALA A 152 1.29 5.69 9.04
CA ALA A 152 0.29 5.14 8.13
C ALA A 152 0.86 4.12 7.14
N ILE A 153 0.00 3.26 6.62
CA ILE A 153 0.31 2.38 5.48
C ILE A 153 -0.49 2.83 4.28
N VAL A 154 0.18 3.29 3.23
CA VAL A 154 -0.47 3.61 1.95
C VAL A 154 -0.36 2.40 1.04
N GLN A 155 -1.51 1.86 0.62
CA GLN A 155 -1.60 0.71 -0.26
C GLN A 155 -2.20 1.07 -1.62
N LEU A 156 -1.52 0.68 -2.70
CA LEU A 156 -2.10 0.66 -4.05
C LEU A 156 -2.72 -0.72 -4.33
N ARG A 157 -3.98 -0.71 -4.75
CA ARG A 157 -4.79 -1.87 -5.12
C ARG A 157 -5.18 -1.78 -6.60
N TYR A 158 -5.20 -2.91 -7.31
CA TYR A 158 -5.69 -2.95 -8.69
C TYR A 158 -6.76 -4.03 -8.86
N PHE A 159 -7.98 -3.61 -9.16
CA PHE A 159 -9.13 -4.47 -9.40
C PHE A 159 -9.21 -4.83 -10.88
N GLN A 160 -8.61 -5.98 -11.27
CA GLN A 160 -8.49 -6.38 -12.66
C GLN A 160 -9.82 -6.44 -13.41
N SER A 161 -10.88 -6.97 -12.79
CA SER A 161 -12.21 -7.06 -13.39
C SER A 161 -12.86 -5.70 -13.68
N LYS A 162 -12.43 -4.65 -12.97
CA LYS A 162 -12.94 -3.28 -13.13
C LYS A 162 -11.92 -2.35 -13.80
N ARG A 163 -10.72 -2.86 -14.13
CA ARG A 163 -9.56 -2.06 -14.56
C ARG A 163 -9.36 -0.79 -13.73
N LYS A 164 -9.49 -0.93 -12.40
CA LYS A 164 -9.52 0.20 -11.45
C LYS A 164 -8.37 0.13 -10.46
N TYR A 165 -7.63 1.23 -10.32
CA TYR A 165 -6.71 1.46 -9.22
C TYR A 165 -7.41 2.09 -8.02
N GLU A 166 -7.09 1.55 -6.84
CA GLU A 166 -7.39 1.96 -5.47
C GLU A 166 -6.18 2.54 -4.73
N LEU A 167 -6.08 3.83 -4.40
CA LEU A 167 -5.10 4.30 -3.39
C LEU A 167 -5.81 4.45 -2.04
N VAL A 168 -5.36 3.70 -1.03
CA VAL A 168 -6.01 3.64 0.28
C VAL A 168 -4.97 3.64 1.39
N GLU A 169 -5.25 4.35 2.48
CA GLU A 169 -4.40 4.43 3.66
C GLU A 169 -5.04 3.68 4.85
N VAL A 170 -4.26 2.79 5.46
CA VAL A 170 -4.59 2.13 6.71
C VAL A 170 -3.91 2.89 7.85
N PRO A 171 -4.67 3.46 8.80
CA PRO A 171 -4.08 4.14 9.94
C PRO A 171 -3.42 3.11 10.87
N VAL A 172 -2.14 3.31 11.21
CA VAL A 172 -1.40 2.34 12.04
C VAL A 172 -1.90 2.31 13.48
N SER A 173 -2.55 3.39 13.93
CA SER A 173 -3.27 3.43 15.21
C SER A 173 -4.34 2.35 15.33
N LEU A 174 -4.89 1.85 14.21
CA LEU A 174 -5.82 0.71 14.21
C LEU A 174 -5.22 -0.54 14.87
N PHE A 175 -3.90 -0.70 14.83
CA PHE A 175 -3.21 -1.88 15.33
C PHE A 175 -2.95 -1.85 16.84
N SER A 176 -3.31 -0.77 17.56
CA SER A 176 -3.24 -0.74 19.02
C SER A 176 -4.10 -1.83 19.67
N GLN A 177 -5.18 -2.24 19.00
CA GLN A 177 -6.07 -3.33 19.42
C GLN A 177 -5.36 -4.68 19.58
N VAL A 178 -4.18 -4.86 18.96
CA VAL A 178 -3.35 -6.06 19.17
C VAL A 178 -2.97 -6.24 20.64
N PHE A 179 -2.78 -5.14 21.38
CA PHE A 179 -2.34 -5.19 22.79
C PHE A 179 -3.41 -5.73 23.75
N GLU A 180 -4.67 -5.77 23.31
CA GLU A 180 -5.80 -6.29 24.09
C GLU A 180 -5.93 -7.81 23.97
N VAL A 181 -5.22 -8.43 23.02
CA VAL A 181 -5.34 -9.87 22.76
C VAL A 181 -4.72 -10.68 23.91
N GLY A 182 -5.53 -11.57 24.49
CA GLY A 182 -5.13 -12.49 25.54
C GLY A 182 -4.19 -13.61 25.06
N ARG A 183 -3.48 -14.23 26.00
CA ARG A 183 -2.42 -15.22 25.72
C ARG A 183 -2.96 -16.48 25.02
N GLU A 184 -4.17 -16.88 25.35
CA GLU A 184 -4.87 -18.04 24.83
C GLU A 184 -5.00 -18.02 23.30
N HIS A 185 -5.16 -16.84 22.70
CA HIS A 185 -5.24 -16.66 21.25
C HIS A 185 -3.89 -16.85 20.53
N PHE A 186 -2.79 -16.81 21.28
CA PHE A 186 -1.46 -17.10 20.78
C PHE A 186 -1.06 -18.57 20.96
N SER A 187 -1.97 -19.48 21.32
CA SER A 187 -1.64 -20.89 21.63
C SER A 187 -1.11 -21.69 20.45
N ALA A 188 -1.66 -21.50 19.25
CA ALA A 188 -1.20 -22.15 18.02
C ALA A 188 0.22 -21.69 17.62
N ASP A 189 0.93 -22.49 16.82
CA ASP A 189 2.27 -22.16 16.31
C ASP A 189 2.28 -21.09 15.20
N GLY A 190 1.16 -20.91 14.52
CA GLY A 190 0.91 -19.85 13.55
C GLY A 190 -0.50 -19.28 13.73
N PRO A 191 -0.77 -18.56 14.84
CA PRO A 191 -2.12 -18.14 15.18
C PRO A 191 -2.69 -17.20 14.13
N THR A 192 -3.97 -17.38 13.86
CA THR A 192 -4.83 -16.47 13.09
C THR A 192 -5.85 -15.90 14.06
N ILE A 193 -5.83 -14.60 14.26
CA ILE A 193 -6.55 -13.92 15.34
C ILE A 193 -7.40 -12.81 14.72
N ASN A 194 -8.71 -12.88 14.90
CA ASN A 194 -9.63 -11.80 14.55
C ASN A 194 -9.57 -10.72 15.63
N ILE A 195 -9.38 -9.46 15.24
CA ILE A 195 -9.17 -8.34 16.14
C ILE A 195 -10.19 -7.24 15.81
N PRO A 196 -10.90 -6.69 16.80
CA PRO A 196 -10.86 -7.05 18.21
C PRO A 196 -11.54 -8.41 18.49
N ILE A 197 -11.20 -9.03 19.62
CA ILE A 197 -11.75 -10.34 20.01
C ILE A 197 -13.27 -10.21 20.24
N GLY A 198 -14.04 -11.10 19.63
CA GLY A 198 -15.50 -11.18 19.81
C GLY A 198 -16.32 -10.23 18.94
N LYS A 199 -15.69 -9.35 18.16
CA LYS A 199 -16.39 -8.49 17.19
C LYS A 199 -16.61 -9.20 15.86
N ASP A 200 -17.80 -9.05 15.27
CA ASP A 200 -18.16 -9.56 13.95
C ASP A 200 -18.86 -8.48 13.10
N PRO A 201 -18.32 -8.08 11.93
CA PRO A 201 -17.00 -8.47 11.43
C PRO A 201 -15.86 -7.86 12.26
N PRO A 202 -14.71 -8.54 12.38
CA PRO A 202 -13.53 -7.95 13.01
C PRO A 202 -13.00 -6.77 12.18
N ASP A 203 -12.22 -5.92 12.82
CA ASP A 203 -11.56 -4.79 12.16
C ASP A 203 -10.42 -5.27 11.26
N PHE A 204 -9.71 -6.31 11.69
CA PHE A 204 -8.73 -7.03 10.87
C PHE A 204 -8.44 -8.41 11.46
N THR A 205 -7.76 -9.25 10.69
CA THR A 205 -7.24 -10.55 11.12
C THR A 205 -5.71 -10.50 11.14
N LEU A 206 -5.11 -10.66 12.31
CA LEU A 206 -3.67 -10.84 12.49
C LEU A 206 -3.28 -12.29 12.22
N LYS A 207 -2.23 -12.52 11.44
CA LYS A 207 -1.64 -13.84 11.24
C LYS A 207 -0.14 -13.81 11.49
N LEU A 208 0.34 -14.71 12.33
CA LEU A 208 1.77 -15.01 12.47
C LEU A 208 2.12 -16.13 11.48
N ASP A 209 2.73 -15.77 10.35
CA ASP A 209 3.09 -16.74 9.33
C ASP A 209 4.47 -17.32 9.62
N ARG A 210 4.47 -18.57 10.08
CA ARG A 210 5.69 -19.32 10.40
C ARG A 210 6.49 -19.70 9.15
N SER A 211 5.81 -19.98 8.04
CA SER A 211 6.47 -20.50 6.84
C SER A 211 7.42 -19.47 6.22
N ASP A 212 7.02 -18.19 6.26
CA ASP A 212 7.73 -17.07 5.64
C ASP A 212 8.18 -16.04 6.70
N ALA A 213 8.18 -16.42 7.98
CA ALA A 213 8.64 -15.62 9.11
C ALA A 213 8.13 -14.16 9.11
N LYS A 214 6.84 -13.95 8.83
CA LYS A 214 6.26 -12.62 8.63
C LYS A 214 4.96 -12.40 9.37
N ILE A 215 4.63 -11.13 9.58
CA ILE A 215 3.30 -10.70 10.00
C ILE A 215 2.44 -10.43 8.77
N THR A 216 1.25 -11.04 8.74
CA THR A 216 0.21 -10.76 7.75
C THR A 216 -0.98 -10.11 8.42
N LEU A 217 -1.54 -9.07 7.78
CA LEU A 217 -2.82 -8.48 8.16
C LEU A 217 -3.83 -8.78 7.05
N ALA A 218 -4.87 -9.53 7.36
CA ALA A 218 -5.92 -9.91 6.43
C ALA A 218 -7.25 -9.27 6.84
N ASN A 219 -8.20 -9.24 5.90
CA ASN A 219 -9.57 -8.79 6.16
C ASN A 219 -9.64 -7.42 6.85
N ILE A 220 -8.69 -6.52 6.60
CA ILE A 220 -8.71 -5.18 7.19
C ILE A 220 -9.97 -4.49 6.68
N ASN A 221 -10.86 -4.09 7.57
CA ASN A 221 -12.11 -3.47 7.22
C ASN A 221 -11.85 -2.10 6.59
N LYS A 222 -12.21 -1.94 5.30
CA LYS A 222 -11.94 -0.71 4.55
C LYS A 222 -12.66 0.50 5.14
N THR A 223 -13.78 0.33 5.85
CA THR A 223 -14.49 1.47 6.45
C THR A 223 -13.68 2.17 7.55
N LEU A 224 -12.61 1.54 8.04
CA LEU A 224 -11.66 2.10 9.01
C LEU A 224 -10.43 2.70 8.33
N CYS A 225 -10.41 2.73 7.00
CA CYS A 225 -9.32 3.20 6.17
C CYS A 225 -9.76 4.44 5.39
N LEU A 226 -8.79 5.25 4.96
CA LEU A 226 -9.04 6.42 4.13
C LEU A 226 -8.76 6.06 2.66
N ALA A 227 -9.78 6.04 1.81
CA ALA A 227 -9.54 6.00 0.37
C ALA A 227 -9.10 7.40 -0.09
N HIS A 228 -7.91 7.52 -0.68
CA HIS A 228 -7.39 8.78 -1.18
C HIS A 228 -7.92 9.11 -2.57
N GLY A 229 -8.04 8.09 -3.42
CA GLY A 229 -8.55 8.25 -4.77
C GLY A 229 -8.61 6.95 -5.55
N THR A 230 -9.29 7.01 -6.69
CA THR A 230 -9.46 5.90 -7.62
C THR A 230 -9.24 6.36 -9.06
N TRP A 231 -8.65 5.47 -9.88
CA TRP A 231 -8.44 5.68 -11.31
C TRP A 231 -8.95 4.47 -12.07
N GLN A 232 -10.01 4.60 -12.85
CA GLN A 232 -10.59 3.52 -13.65
C GLN A 232 -10.25 3.73 -15.14
N LEU A 233 -9.66 2.70 -15.77
CA LEU A 233 -9.06 2.73 -17.11
C LEU A 233 -9.90 2.05 -18.21
#